data_AF-A0A3N5PMI1-F1
#
_entry.id   AF-A0A3N5PMI1-F1
#
_cell.length_a   1.000
_cell.length_b   1.000
_cell.length_c   1.000
_cell.angle_alpha   90.00
_cell.angle_beta   90.00
_cell.angle_gamma   90.00
#
_symmetry.space_group_name_H-M   'P 1'
#
loop_
_entity.id
_entity.type
_entity.pdbx_description
1 polymer ?
#
loop_
_entity_poly.entity_id
_entity_poly.type
_entity_poly.pdbx_seq_one_letter_code
_entity_poly.pdbx_strand_id
1 'polypeptide(L)'
;MNIFSNIGITELIVILLLALLVVGPERLPEMGRKLAKTLRDVRRMYENLTKDLGPELMSLQQTTRELRESVESVRSIPKDMVDSVVKAADLNDTVSDLKGLTGELDQMGKSMSDAKKIIQNPMQAAVDSAREAMQPPKVETTEQSSEQTTETESVASVESVEGDQGERTDD
;
A
#
# COMPACT_ATOMS: atom_id res chain seq x y z
N MET A 1 4.54 16.58 10.08
CA MET A 1 5.65 15.61 10.12
C MET A 1 6.22 15.51 8.72
N ASN A 2 7.23 16.32 8.41
CA ASN A 2 7.75 16.50 7.05
C ASN A 2 9.12 15.80 6.96
N ILE A 3 9.13 14.48 7.14
CA ILE A 3 10.36 13.69 7.22
C ILE A 3 10.93 13.39 5.83
N PHE A 4 10.06 13.19 4.82
CA PHE A 4 10.48 12.73 3.50
C PHE A 4 10.74 13.87 2.50
N SER A 5 10.11 15.03 2.66
CA SER A 5 10.25 16.17 1.73
C SER A 5 11.39 17.13 2.08
N ASN A 6 11.97 17.02 3.28
CA ASN A 6 13.11 17.83 3.72
C ASN A 6 14.45 17.08 3.65
N ILE A 7 14.49 15.85 3.14
CA ILE A 7 15.74 15.12 2.94
C ILE A 7 16.50 15.79 1.79
N GLY A 8 17.48 16.61 2.15
CA GLY A 8 18.47 17.13 1.25
C GLY A 8 19.54 16.09 0.91
N ILE A 9 20.40 16.43 -0.05
CA ILE A 9 21.56 15.62 -0.43
C ILE A 9 22.43 15.30 0.80
N THR A 10 22.54 16.23 1.75
CA THR A 10 23.33 16.06 2.98
C THR A 10 22.77 14.96 3.88
N GLU A 11 21.46 14.94 4.17
CA GLU A 11 20.87 13.85 4.98
C GLU A 11 20.96 12.50 4.27
N LEU A 12 20.80 12.47 2.94
CA LEU A 12 20.99 11.25 2.14
C LEU A 12 22.40 10.67 2.33
N ILE A 13 23.44 11.50 2.32
CA ILE A 13 24.83 11.07 2.53
C ILE A 13 25.02 10.47 3.93
N VAL A 14 24.44 11.08 4.97
CA VAL A 14 24.54 10.55 6.34
C VAL A 14 23.91 9.16 6.43
N ILE A 15 22.71 8.99 5.87
CA ILE A 15 22.02 7.69 5.83
C ILE A 15 22.83 6.67 5.01
N LEU A 16 23.42 7.10 3.89
CA LEU A 16 24.27 6.25 3.07
C LEU A 16 25.50 5.77 3.85
N LEU A 17 26.17 6.64 4.61
CA LEU A 17 27.30 6.26 5.45
C LEU A 17 26.89 5.25 6.54
N LEU A 18 25.74 5.45 7.18
CA LEU A 18 25.20 4.48 8.15
C LEU A 18 24.90 3.13 7.50
N ALA A 19 24.28 3.14 6.31
CA ALA A 19 24.01 1.92 5.55
C ALA A 19 25.30 1.20 5.13
N LEU A 20 26.33 1.95 4.72
CA LEU A 20 27.66 1.43 4.39
C LEU A 20 28.38 0.87 5.62
N LEU A 21 28.12 1.37 6.83
CA LEU A 21 28.70 0.82 8.06
C LEU A 21 28.05 -0.52 8.43
N VAL A 22 26.73 -0.61 8.34
CA VAL A 22 25.97 -1.84 8.68
C VAL A 22 26.19 -2.93 7.64
N VAL A 23 26.10 -2.59 6.36
CA VAL A 23 26.19 -3.56 5.24
C VAL A 23 27.65 -3.75 4.81
N GLY A 24 28.47 -2.70 4.90
CA GLY A 24 29.84 -2.66 4.39
C GLY A 24 29.94 -1.94 3.04
N PRO A 25 30.98 -1.12 2.80
CA PRO A 25 31.15 -0.36 1.56
C PRO A 25 31.38 -1.22 0.32
N GLU A 26 31.91 -2.43 0.50
CA GLU A 26 32.12 -3.38 -0.59
C GLU A 26 30.86 -4.21 -0.91
N ARG A 27 29.99 -4.45 0.08
CA ARG A 27 28.82 -5.32 -0.08
C ARG A 27 27.66 -4.62 -0.76
N LEU A 28 27.42 -3.34 -0.48
CA LEU A 28 26.39 -2.54 -1.15
C LEU A 28 26.52 -2.55 -2.70
N PRO A 29 27.70 -2.23 -3.28
CA PRO A 29 27.89 -2.27 -4.73
C PRO A 29 27.85 -3.70 -5.28
N GLU A 30 28.32 -4.71 -4.53
CA GLU A 30 28.23 -6.10 -4.96
C GLU A 30 26.78 -6.59 -5.07
N MET A 31 25.95 -6.29 -4.06
CA MET A 31 24.51 -6.60 -4.07
C MET A 31 23.79 -5.80 -5.16
N GLY A 32 24.13 -4.52 -5.33
CA GLY A 32 23.61 -3.68 -6.41
C GLY A 32 23.90 -4.24 -7.80
N ARG A 33 25.11 -4.77 -8.04
CA ARG A 33 25.46 -5.43 -9.32
C ARG A 33 24.62 -6.69 -9.58
N LYS A 34 24.39 -7.51 -8.56
CA LYS A 34 23.56 -8.73 -8.66
C LYS A 34 22.10 -8.39 -8.96
N LEU A 35 21.54 -7.41 -8.26
CA LEU A 35 20.19 -6.90 -8.50
C LEU A 35 20.07 -6.25 -9.88
N ALA A 36 21.06 -5.44 -10.29
CA ALA A 36 21.08 -4.80 -11.60
C ALA A 36 21.11 -5.81 -12.74
N LYS A 37 21.87 -6.92 -12.59
CA LYS A 37 21.85 -8.01 -13.56
C LYS A 37 20.46 -8.63 -13.67
N THR A 38 19.83 -8.93 -12.53
CA THR A 38 18.47 -9.47 -12.47
C THR A 38 17.45 -8.53 -13.13
N LEU A 39 17.49 -7.24 -12.79
CA LEU A 39 16.61 -6.23 -13.36
C LEU A 39 16.84 -6.07 -14.88
N ARG A 40 18.09 -6.22 -15.33
CA ARG A 40 18.43 -6.19 -16.75
C ARG A 40 17.89 -7.39 -17.50
N ASP A 41 17.96 -8.58 -16.90
CA ASP A 41 17.41 -9.80 -17.48
C ASP A 41 15.87 -9.73 -17.52
N VAL A 42 15.24 -9.23 -16.46
CA VAL A 42 13.81 -8.94 -16.42
C VAL A 42 13.42 -7.96 -17.53
N ARG A 43 14.16 -6.84 -17.68
CA ARG A 43 13.90 -5.87 -18.75
C ARG A 43 14.03 -6.47 -20.15
N ARG A 44 15.04 -7.32 -20.39
CA ARG A 44 15.18 -8.05 -21.66
C ARG A 44 14.01 -9.00 -21.91
N MET A 45 13.53 -9.68 -20.87
CA MET A 45 12.37 -10.55 -20.95
C MET A 45 11.11 -9.76 -21.29
N TYR A 46 10.88 -8.60 -20.67
CA TYR A 46 9.80 -7.68 -21.03
C TYR A 46 9.91 -7.15 -22.46
N GLU A 47 11.13 -6.82 -22.92
CA GLU A 47 11.36 -6.35 -24.29
C GLU A 47 11.08 -7.46 -25.32
N ASN A 48 11.43 -8.72 -25.03
CA ASN A 48 11.12 -9.86 -25.89
C ASN A 48 9.63 -10.16 -25.89
N LEU A 49 8.98 -10.20 -24.72
CA LEU A 49 7.54 -10.35 -24.61
C LEU A 49 6.79 -9.25 -25.36
N THR A 50 7.26 -8.01 -25.30
CA THR A 50 6.65 -6.88 -26.04
C THR A 50 6.92 -6.96 -27.53
N LYS A 51 8.03 -7.56 -27.97
CA LYS A 51 8.33 -7.79 -29.40
C LYS A 51 7.52 -8.93 -29.98
N ASP A 52 7.30 -10.00 -29.22
CA ASP A 52 6.54 -11.17 -29.64
C ASP A 52 5.03 -10.88 -29.60
N LEU A 53 4.58 -10.23 -28.53
CA LEU A 53 3.18 -9.80 -28.39
C LEU A 53 2.89 -8.50 -29.13
N GLY A 54 3.86 -7.66 -29.47
CA GLY A 54 3.63 -6.37 -30.16
C GLY A 54 2.84 -6.50 -31.48
N PRO A 55 3.27 -7.35 -32.43
CA PRO A 55 2.53 -7.58 -33.67
C PRO A 55 1.21 -8.37 -33.44
N GLU A 56 1.17 -9.27 -32.45
CA GLU A 56 -0.04 -10.02 -32.08
C GLU A 56 -1.09 -9.14 -31.37
N LEU A 57 -0.64 -8.17 -30.58
CA LEU A 57 -1.46 -7.18 -29.88
C LEU A 57 -1.87 -6.05 -30.81
N MET A 58 -1.07 -5.69 -31.83
CA MET A 58 -1.52 -4.77 -32.88
C MET A 58 -2.64 -5.40 -33.72
N SER A 59 -2.52 -6.69 -34.06
CA SER A 59 -3.60 -7.41 -34.74
C SER A 59 -4.81 -7.61 -33.84
N LEU A 60 -4.63 -7.96 -32.56
CA LEU A 60 -5.73 -8.01 -31.58
C LEU A 60 -6.33 -6.64 -31.28
N GLN A 61 -5.56 -5.55 -31.27
CA GLN A 61 -6.09 -4.20 -31.14
C GLN A 61 -6.90 -3.82 -32.36
N GLN A 62 -6.49 -4.25 -33.56
CA GLN A 62 -7.26 -4.05 -34.77
C GLN A 62 -8.57 -4.84 -34.72
N THR A 63 -8.52 -6.12 -34.32
CA THR A 63 -9.73 -6.91 -34.04
C THR A 63 -10.58 -6.33 -32.91
N THR A 64 -9.97 -5.79 -31.84
CA THR A 64 -10.68 -5.15 -30.73
C THR A 64 -11.25 -3.80 -31.14
N ARG A 65 -10.63 -3.10 -32.09
CA ARG A 65 -11.12 -1.83 -32.65
C ARG A 65 -12.27 -2.08 -33.61
N GLU A 66 -12.20 -3.11 -34.45
CA GLU A 66 -13.30 -3.60 -35.30
C GLU A 66 -14.45 -4.15 -34.45
N LEU A 67 -14.16 -4.87 -33.37
CA LEU A 67 -15.14 -5.30 -32.38
C LEU A 67 -15.71 -4.11 -31.63
N ARG A 68 -14.91 -3.12 -31.23
CA ARG A 68 -15.40 -1.91 -30.57
C ARG A 68 -16.25 -1.07 -31.50
N GLU A 69 -15.92 -1.00 -32.78
CA GLU A 69 -16.72 -0.31 -33.80
C GLU A 69 -18.03 -1.06 -34.08
N SER A 70 -18.00 -2.38 -34.10
CA SER A 70 -19.19 -3.24 -34.15
C SER A 70 -20.03 -3.14 -32.87
N VAL A 71 -19.39 -3.05 -31.71
CA VAL A 71 -20.03 -2.86 -30.40
C VAL A 71 -20.53 -1.43 -30.24
N GLU A 72 -19.90 -0.42 -30.84
CA GLU A 72 -20.39 0.97 -30.88
C GLU A 72 -21.61 1.05 -31.81
N SER A 73 -21.62 0.27 -32.89
CA SER A 73 -22.79 0.07 -33.77
C SER A 73 -23.93 -0.69 -33.07
N VAL A 74 -23.60 -1.54 -32.08
CA VAL A 74 -24.58 -2.21 -31.21
C VAL A 74 -24.98 -1.33 -30.01
N ARG A 75 -24.10 -0.42 -29.55
CA ARG A 75 -24.34 0.53 -28.45
C ARG A 75 -25.18 1.72 -28.91
N SER A 76 -25.15 2.03 -30.21
CA SER A 76 -26.06 2.98 -30.85
C SER A 76 -27.44 2.40 -31.15
N ILE A 77 -27.65 1.10 -30.90
CA ILE A 77 -29.01 0.53 -30.85
C ILE A 77 -29.71 1.23 -29.68
N PRO A 78 -30.78 2.00 -29.94
CA PRO A 78 -31.55 2.68 -28.91
C PRO A 78 -31.94 1.65 -27.85
N LYS A 79 -31.87 2.04 -26.57
CA LYS A 79 -32.31 1.17 -25.46
C LYS A 79 -33.71 0.62 -25.70
N ASP A 80 -34.54 1.38 -26.41
CA ASP A 80 -35.91 1.07 -26.84
C ASP A 80 -35.99 -0.15 -27.79
N MET A 81 -35.00 -0.35 -28.67
CA MET A 81 -34.90 -1.54 -29.54
C MET A 81 -34.44 -2.76 -28.76
N VAL A 82 -33.49 -2.57 -27.82
CA VAL A 82 -33.07 -3.63 -26.88
C VAL A 82 -34.25 -4.04 -25.99
N ASP A 83 -35.00 -3.08 -25.45
CA ASP A 83 -36.20 -3.32 -24.65
C ASP A 83 -37.29 -4.04 -25.47
N SER A 84 -37.43 -3.70 -26.74
CA SER A 84 -38.38 -4.35 -27.65
C SER A 84 -37.99 -5.81 -27.95
N VAL A 85 -36.69 -6.09 -28.14
CA VAL A 85 -36.19 -7.47 -28.35
C VAL A 85 -36.29 -8.28 -27.06
N VAL A 86 -35.91 -7.69 -25.91
CA VAL A 86 -36.03 -8.31 -24.58
C VAL A 86 -37.49 -8.65 -24.29
N LYS A 87 -38.42 -7.75 -24.64
CA LYS A 87 -39.85 -7.95 -24.43
C LYS A 87 -40.49 -8.90 -25.44
N ALA A 88 -40.01 -8.95 -26.68
CA ALA A 88 -40.49 -9.87 -27.71
C ALA A 88 -39.95 -11.30 -27.53
N ALA A 89 -38.75 -11.45 -26.96
CA ALA A 89 -38.10 -12.75 -26.70
C ALA A 89 -38.31 -13.26 -25.26
N ASP A 90 -39.15 -12.59 -24.47
CA ASP A 90 -39.48 -12.93 -23.08
C ASP A 90 -38.25 -13.11 -22.17
N LEU A 91 -37.23 -12.29 -22.40
CA LEU A 91 -35.96 -12.31 -21.64
C LEU A 91 -36.03 -11.46 -20.36
N ASN A 92 -37.24 -11.06 -19.95
CA ASN A 92 -37.48 -10.19 -18.81
C ASN A 92 -36.95 -10.79 -17.49
N ASP A 93 -37.05 -12.11 -17.33
CA ASP A 93 -36.58 -12.80 -16.13
C ASP A 93 -35.06 -12.80 -16.05
N THR A 94 -34.36 -13.15 -17.13
CA THR A 94 -32.89 -13.13 -17.22
C THR A 94 -32.31 -11.74 -16.97
N VAL A 95 -32.96 -10.69 -17.50
CA VAL A 95 -32.55 -9.30 -17.28
C VAL A 95 -32.82 -8.87 -15.84
N SER A 96 -33.92 -9.33 -15.24
CA SER A 96 -34.25 -9.05 -13.83
C SER A 96 -33.24 -9.70 -12.87
N ASP A 97 -32.83 -10.94 -13.16
CA ASP A 97 -31.79 -11.64 -12.38
C ASP A 97 -30.44 -10.93 -12.47
N LEU A 98 -30.01 -10.54 -13.67
CA LEU A 98 -28.78 -9.77 -13.88
C LEU A 98 -28.80 -8.40 -13.17
N LYS A 99 -29.97 -7.73 -13.18
CA LYS A 99 -30.17 -6.47 -12.47
C LYS A 99 -30.16 -6.66 -10.96
N GLY A 100 -30.70 -7.78 -10.46
CA GLY A 100 -30.61 -8.21 -9.06
C GLY A 100 -29.17 -8.38 -8.60
N LEU A 101 -28.38 -9.16 -9.35
CA LEU A 101 -26.95 -9.38 -9.09
C LEU A 101 -26.14 -8.07 -9.11
N THR A 102 -26.43 -7.19 -10.07
CA THR A 102 -25.79 -5.86 -10.14
C THR A 102 -26.15 -4.99 -8.94
N GLY A 103 -27.39 -5.09 -8.44
CA GLY A 103 -27.85 -4.41 -7.23
C GLY A 103 -27.20 -4.92 -5.94
N GLU A 104 -26.93 -6.22 -5.83
CA GLU A 104 -26.15 -6.80 -4.74
C GLU A 104 -24.69 -6.33 -4.77
N LEU A 105 -24.06 -6.28 -5.95
CA LEU A 105 -22.70 -5.76 -6.13
C LEU A 105 -22.58 -4.27 -5.78
N ASP A 106 -23.57 -3.44 -6.14
CA ASP A 106 -23.62 -2.01 -5.77
C ASP A 106 -23.77 -1.83 -4.24
N GLN A 107 -24.61 -2.65 -3.60
CA GLN A 107 -24.73 -2.66 -2.14
C GLN A 107 -23.44 -3.12 -1.45
N MET A 108 -22.76 -4.14 -1.99
CA MET A 108 -21.47 -4.60 -1.49
C MET A 108 -20.40 -3.51 -1.64
N GLY A 109 -20.40 -2.76 -2.75
CA GLY A 109 -19.50 -1.62 -2.96
C GLY A 109 -19.72 -0.46 -1.97
N LYS A 110 -20.99 -0.18 -1.63
CA LYS A 110 -21.35 0.81 -0.59
C LYS A 110 -20.94 0.33 0.81
N SER A 111 -21.22 -0.93 1.15
CA SER A 111 -20.82 -1.53 2.42
C SER A 111 -19.29 -1.58 2.58
N MET A 112 -18.55 -1.89 1.51
CA MET A 112 -17.09 -1.79 1.50
C MET A 112 -16.60 -0.35 1.69
N SER A 113 -17.28 0.64 1.10
CA SER A 113 -16.95 2.06 1.33
C SER A 113 -17.20 2.49 2.78
N ASP A 114 -18.26 1.99 3.41
CA ASP A 114 -18.54 2.27 4.82
C ASP A 114 -17.58 1.53 5.75
N ALA A 115 -17.24 0.27 5.45
CA ALA A 115 -16.18 -0.46 6.14
C ALA A 115 -14.81 0.24 6.01
N LYS A 116 -14.51 0.78 4.82
CA LYS A 116 -13.31 1.60 4.59
C LYS A 116 -13.31 2.86 5.47
N LYS A 117 -14.45 3.52 5.66
CA LYS A 117 -14.56 4.69 6.56
C LYS A 117 -14.37 4.31 8.04
N ILE A 118 -14.90 3.16 8.47
CA ILE A 118 -14.75 2.64 9.84
C ILE A 118 -13.29 2.29 10.14
N ILE A 119 -12.56 1.72 9.18
CA ILE A 119 -11.13 1.40 9.32
C ILE A 119 -10.25 2.67 9.21
N GLN A 120 -10.67 3.65 8.41
CA GLN A 120 -9.91 4.88 8.16
C GLN A 120 -9.92 5.85 9.34
N ASN A 121 -11.04 5.99 10.07
CA ASN A 121 -11.16 6.90 11.21
C ASN A 121 -10.17 6.64 12.38
N PRO A 122 -9.99 5.40 12.89
CA PRO A 122 -9.03 5.14 13.97
C PRO A 122 -7.58 5.30 13.50
N MET A 123 -7.30 5.04 12.21
CA MET A 123 -5.98 5.27 11.64
C MET A 123 -5.68 6.75 11.51
N GLN A 124 -6.65 7.58 11.12
CA GLN A 124 -6.48 9.03 11.04
C GLN A 124 -6.23 9.63 12.43
N ALA A 125 -7.02 9.21 13.43
CA ALA A 125 -6.84 9.63 14.83
C ALA A 125 -5.49 9.17 15.40
N ALA A 126 -5.07 7.92 15.13
CA ALA A 126 -3.75 7.42 15.54
C ALA A 126 -2.60 8.14 14.83
N VAL A 127 -2.77 8.52 13.57
CA VAL A 127 -1.80 9.34 12.81
C VAL A 127 -1.73 10.77 13.35
N ASP A 128 -2.85 11.34 13.78
CA ASP A 128 -2.90 12.67 14.37
C ASP A 128 -2.33 12.67 15.80
N SER A 129 -2.62 11.66 16.63
CA SER A 129 -2.01 11.48 17.95
C SER A 129 -0.51 11.18 17.87
N ALA A 130 -0.06 10.40 16.88
CA ALA A 130 1.38 10.19 16.63
C ALA A 130 2.06 11.48 16.15
N ARG A 131 1.35 12.33 15.40
CA ARG A 131 1.84 13.64 14.96
C ARG A 131 1.89 14.66 16.10
N GLU A 132 1.03 14.51 17.10
CA GLU A 132 1.01 15.31 18.32
C GLU A 132 2.15 14.93 19.27
N ALA A 133 2.42 13.63 19.45
CA ALA A 133 3.56 13.12 20.23
C ALA A 133 4.94 13.39 19.60
N MET A 134 4.98 13.76 18.31
CA MET A 134 6.22 14.11 17.59
C MET A 134 6.46 15.63 17.48
N GLN A 135 5.65 16.47 18.13
CA GLN A 135 6.01 17.88 18.31
C GLN A 135 7.05 17.98 19.45
N PRO A 136 8.21 18.62 19.22
CA PRO A 136 9.19 18.80 20.29
C PRO A 136 8.56 19.65 21.41
N PRO A 137 8.86 19.36 22.69
CA PRO A 137 8.27 20.07 23.82
C PRO A 137 8.57 21.56 23.67
N LYS A 138 7.53 22.40 23.63
CA LYS A 138 7.69 23.83 23.76
C LYS A 138 8.10 24.09 25.20
N VAL A 139 9.35 24.49 25.35
CA VAL A 139 9.96 24.93 26.60
C VAL A 139 9.14 26.11 27.14
N GLU A 140 8.30 25.88 28.14
CA GLU A 140 7.80 26.93 29.01
C GLU A 140 8.75 27.03 30.20
N THR A 141 9.75 27.90 30.05
CA THR A 141 10.44 28.49 31.18
C THR A 141 9.45 29.37 31.93
N THR A 142 9.03 28.93 33.11
CA THR A 142 8.71 29.85 34.20
C THR A 142 9.62 29.48 35.36
N GLU A 143 10.72 30.21 35.48
CA GLU A 143 11.50 30.29 36.70
C GLU A 143 10.63 30.89 37.80
N GLN A 144 10.52 30.22 38.95
CA GLN A 144 10.68 30.89 40.24
C GLN A 144 10.99 29.91 41.38
N SER A 145 12.26 29.98 41.80
CA SER A 145 12.74 30.08 43.18
C SER A 145 12.53 28.96 44.20
N SER A 146 13.67 28.52 44.75
CA SER A 146 13.95 28.14 46.16
C SER A 146 13.14 26.97 46.74
N GLU A 147 13.68 25.99 47.43
CA GLU A 147 14.95 25.76 48.11
C GLU A 147 14.90 24.29 48.57
N GLN A 148 16.02 23.79 49.13
CA GLN A 148 16.12 22.60 49.98
C GLN A 148 16.82 21.39 49.34
N THR A 149 18.15 21.52 49.34
CA THR A 149 19.12 20.57 49.88
C THR A 149 18.51 19.45 50.74
N THR A 150 18.82 18.18 50.44
CA THR A 150 19.70 17.31 51.27
C THR A 150 19.77 15.88 50.72
N GLU A 151 21.01 15.38 50.69
CA GLU A 151 21.44 13.98 50.93
C GLU A 151 21.11 12.94 49.84
N THR A 152 22.09 12.43 49.07
CA THR A 152 22.96 11.26 49.40
C THR A 152 22.17 10.20 50.16
N GLU A 153 21.84 9.06 49.56
CA GLU A 153 22.66 7.84 49.53
C GLU A 153 21.72 6.79 48.88
N SER A 154 22.11 5.86 48.01
CA SER A 154 22.56 4.53 48.43
C SER A 154 22.11 3.52 47.37
N VAL A 155 23.05 2.65 46.97
CA VAL A 155 22.93 1.21 46.59
C VAL A 155 21.80 0.76 45.64
N ALA A 156 22.11 0.28 44.44
CA ALA A 156 22.53 -1.10 44.12
C ALA A 156 21.44 -2.17 44.35
N SER A 157 20.96 -2.77 43.25
CA SER A 157 20.34 -4.11 43.03
C SER A 157 19.91 -4.11 41.55
N VAL A 158 20.38 -4.88 40.56
CA VAL A 158 20.86 -6.27 40.42
C VAL A 158 19.99 -7.29 41.12
N GLU A 159 19.10 -7.91 40.34
CA GLU A 159 18.38 -9.21 40.46
C GLU A 159 16.98 -9.04 39.83
N SER A 160 16.42 -9.89 38.96
CA SER A 160 16.76 -11.22 38.47
C SER A 160 16.09 -11.42 37.10
N VAL A 161 16.84 -11.87 36.10
CA VAL A 161 16.28 -12.61 34.96
C VAL A 161 16.83 -14.02 35.09
N GLU A 162 16.10 -14.82 35.85
CA GLU A 162 16.30 -16.24 35.98
C GLU A 162 15.79 -16.89 34.70
N GLY A 163 16.71 -17.45 33.92
CA GLY A 163 16.36 -18.48 32.96
C GLY A 163 16.10 -19.77 33.72
N ASP A 164 14.97 -20.42 33.46
CA ASP A 164 14.84 -21.84 33.73
C ASP A 164 14.26 -22.55 32.51
N GLN A 165 14.93 -23.65 32.20
CA GLN A 165 14.62 -24.60 31.15
C GLN A 165 13.62 -25.62 31.70
N GLY A 166 12.87 -26.27 30.83
CA GLY A 166 12.06 -27.44 31.17
C GLY A 166 10.79 -27.47 30.34
N GLU A 167 10.78 -28.10 29.17
CA GLU A 167 10.61 -29.55 29.04
C GLU A 167 9.31 -30.04 29.67
N ARG A 168 8.32 -30.35 28.81
CA ARG A 168 7.15 -31.23 29.00
C ARG A 168 6.48 -31.38 27.62
N THR A 169 6.75 -32.45 26.88
CA THR A 169 6.08 -33.78 26.89
C THR A 169 4.66 -33.76 26.35
N ASP A 170 4.49 -34.47 25.22
CA ASP A 170 3.42 -35.44 24.90
C ASP A 170 1.94 -35.01 24.97
N ASP A 171 1.29 -34.97 23.80
CA ASP A 171 0.15 -35.82 23.39
C ASP A 171 -0.23 -35.57 21.91
#